data_AF-A0A929M1V6-F1
#
_entry.id   AF-A0A929M1V6-F1
#
_cell.length_a   1.000
_cell.length_b   1.000
_cell.length_c   1.000
_cell.angle_alpha   90.00
_cell.angle_beta   90.00
_cell.angle_gamma   90.00
#
_symmetry.space_group_name_H-M   'P 1'
#
loop_
_entity.id
_entity.type
_entity.pdbx_description
1 polymer ?
#
loop_
_entity_poly.entity_id
_entity_poly.type
_entity_poly.pdbx_seq_one_letter_code
_entity_poly.pdbx_strand_id
1 'polypeptide(L)'
;MALSALSDDLMRAEGMMMQDQDQEALELLLRLAEDAEEYVDRNYQTTDEVQYFAFPTLFDRLAYRRVENDPRTLKDVAEPFEQLYGDLAMAYVRTGDYENAMEALKTAIRWNPMNCEFRLNLADLFRIAGDIQEQMALTFSVFERASEARHLSRAFLNFANWFDMQEKEEQAAACLRAACRLEVKDSNLEAALDQAAGTPKDPDGLTDEEANNLLEAEGLPTGANAEIAVCLLMCAQDCAVLGDKTTATQMTLRARDLVGEKTAMALLQLVRDAECAEGVTAGGTVVDNTDNLSKATGTASDKEDK
;
A
#
# COMPACT_ATOMS: atom_id res chain seq x y z
N MET A 1 -15.56 17.78 -13.15
CA MET A 1 -16.33 16.76 -12.41
C MET A 1 -16.57 17.25 -10.99
N ALA A 2 -17.66 16.83 -10.35
CA ALA A 2 -17.82 16.95 -8.90
C ALA A 2 -17.54 15.57 -8.30
N LEU A 3 -16.86 15.50 -7.15
CA LEU A 3 -16.37 14.27 -6.52
C LEU A 3 -17.32 13.05 -6.59
N SER A 4 -18.60 13.30 -6.36
CA SER A 4 -19.62 12.23 -6.33
C SER A 4 -19.86 11.60 -7.70
N ALA A 5 -19.67 12.34 -8.79
CA ALA A 5 -19.98 11.87 -10.13
C ALA A 5 -18.96 10.83 -10.63
N LEU A 6 -17.66 11.04 -10.38
CA LEU A 6 -16.63 10.09 -10.83
C LEU A 6 -16.75 8.76 -10.08
N SER A 7 -16.86 8.79 -8.74
CA SER A 7 -17.01 7.57 -7.95
C SER A 7 -18.24 6.74 -8.33
N ASP A 8 -19.39 7.39 -8.57
CA ASP A 8 -20.61 6.70 -9.01
C ASP A 8 -20.45 6.05 -10.39
N ASP A 9 -19.75 6.73 -11.31
CA ASP A 9 -19.46 6.22 -12.64
C ASP A 9 -18.45 5.06 -12.63
N LEU A 10 -17.45 5.09 -11.74
CA LEU A 10 -16.53 3.97 -11.52
C LEU A 10 -17.25 2.74 -10.99
N MET A 11 -18.10 2.89 -9.97
CA MET A 11 -18.92 1.78 -9.46
C MET A 11 -19.80 1.16 -10.55
N ARG A 12 -20.32 1.98 -11.47
CA ARG A 12 -21.06 1.50 -12.64
C ARG A 12 -20.18 0.70 -13.60
N ALA A 13 -18.97 1.17 -13.89
CA ALA A 13 -18.02 0.45 -14.74
C ALA A 13 -17.59 -0.89 -14.12
N GLU A 14 -17.30 -0.93 -12.83
CA GLU A 14 -17.03 -2.17 -12.07
C GLU A 14 -18.21 -3.15 -12.17
N GLY A 15 -19.43 -2.64 -12.00
CA GLY A 15 -20.66 -3.43 -12.15
C GLY A 15 -20.86 -4.01 -13.55
N MET A 16 -20.43 -3.29 -14.60
CA MET A 16 -20.43 -3.78 -15.99
C MET A 16 -19.39 -4.89 -16.18
N MET A 17 -18.17 -4.71 -15.68
CA MET A 17 -17.12 -5.76 -15.72
C MET A 17 -17.56 -7.03 -14.99
N MET A 18 -18.26 -6.91 -13.85
CA MET A 18 -18.81 -8.07 -13.13
C MET A 18 -19.90 -8.83 -13.92
N GLN A 19 -20.51 -8.19 -14.92
CA GLN A 19 -21.52 -8.79 -15.81
C GLN A 19 -20.94 -9.22 -17.16
N ASP A 20 -19.60 -9.29 -17.28
CA ASP A 20 -18.87 -9.57 -18.52
C ASP A 20 -19.18 -8.57 -19.66
N GLN A 21 -19.64 -7.36 -19.31
CA GLN A 21 -19.86 -6.26 -20.24
C GLN A 21 -18.57 -5.42 -20.40
N ASP A 22 -17.45 -6.09 -20.66
CA ASP A 22 -16.11 -5.47 -20.60
C ASP A 22 -15.92 -4.36 -21.63
N GLN A 23 -16.53 -4.49 -22.81
CA GLN A 23 -16.47 -3.46 -23.86
C GLN A 23 -17.24 -2.18 -23.46
N GLU A 24 -18.42 -2.33 -22.84
CA GLU A 24 -19.22 -1.18 -22.38
C GLU A 24 -18.52 -0.47 -21.21
N ALA A 25 -17.92 -1.25 -20.30
CA ALA A 25 -17.11 -0.71 -19.22
C ALA A 25 -15.90 0.07 -19.76
N LEU A 26 -15.19 -0.50 -20.74
CA LEU A 26 -14.04 0.14 -21.38
C LEU A 26 -14.43 1.47 -22.04
N GLU A 27 -15.52 1.50 -22.79
CA GLU A 27 -16.03 2.74 -23.43
C GLU A 27 -16.36 3.83 -22.39
N LEU A 28 -16.99 3.44 -21.27
CA LEU A 28 -17.27 4.36 -20.18
C LEU A 28 -15.98 4.89 -19.55
N LEU A 29 -15.05 4.00 -19.19
CA LEU A 29 -13.79 4.36 -18.53
C LEU A 29 -12.89 5.23 -19.41
N LEU A 30 -12.86 5.00 -20.72
CA LEU A 30 -12.15 5.84 -21.69
C LEU A 30 -12.67 7.27 -21.68
N ARG A 31 -14.00 7.45 -21.71
CA ARG A 31 -14.62 8.77 -21.64
C ARG A 31 -14.30 9.48 -20.31
N LEU A 32 -14.32 8.74 -19.20
CA LEU A 32 -13.96 9.29 -17.89
C LEU A 32 -12.48 9.69 -17.82
N ALA A 33 -11.59 8.90 -18.43
CA ALA A 33 -10.17 9.22 -18.51
C ALA A 33 -9.90 10.48 -19.34
N GLU A 34 -10.57 10.64 -20.49
CA GLU A 34 -10.47 11.87 -21.30
C GLU A 34 -10.92 13.11 -20.52
N ASP A 35 -12.06 13.04 -19.84
CA ASP A 35 -12.56 14.13 -18.99
C ASP A 35 -11.60 14.41 -17.80
N ALA A 36 -10.99 13.35 -17.24
CA ALA A 36 -10.03 13.46 -16.15
C ALA A 36 -8.73 14.14 -16.60
N GLU A 37 -8.22 13.80 -17.78
CA GLU A 37 -7.02 14.43 -18.35
C GLU A 37 -7.22 15.93 -18.59
N GLU A 38 -8.35 16.33 -19.19
CA GLU A 38 -8.67 17.75 -19.37
C GLU A 38 -8.77 18.47 -18.02
N TYR A 39 -9.38 17.83 -17.03
CA TYR A 39 -9.50 18.38 -15.69
C TYR A 39 -8.13 18.51 -15.00
N VAL A 40 -7.27 17.49 -15.11
CA VAL A 40 -5.93 17.48 -14.50
C VAL A 40 -5.07 18.59 -15.11
N ASP A 41 -5.02 18.71 -16.43
CA ASP A 41 -4.23 19.73 -17.12
C ASP A 41 -4.62 21.16 -16.72
N ARG A 42 -5.90 21.37 -16.43
CA ARG A 42 -6.44 22.69 -16.04
C ARG A 42 -6.24 23.02 -14.56
N ASN A 43 -6.23 22.03 -13.68
CA ASN A 43 -6.28 22.24 -12.22
C ASN A 43 -4.99 21.87 -11.48
N TYR A 44 -4.19 20.96 -12.01
CA TYR A 44 -3.04 20.37 -11.32
C TYR A 44 -1.76 20.56 -12.14
N GLN A 45 -1.00 21.60 -11.81
CA GLN A 45 0.30 21.87 -12.40
C GLN A 45 1.40 21.35 -11.48
N THR A 46 1.99 20.20 -11.83
CA THR A 46 3.16 19.65 -11.14
C THR A 46 4.39 20.48 -11.46
N THR A 47 5.21 20.73 -10.45
CA THR A 47 6.49 21.44 -10.57
C THR A 47 7.57 20.68 -9.80
N ASP A 48 8.81 21.17 -9.87
CA ASP A 48 9.91 20.66 -9.03
C ASP A 48 9.68 20.85 -7.53
N GLU A 49 8.65 21.62 -7.12
CA GLU A 49 8.30 21.91 -5.73
C GLU A 49 6.99 21.26 -5.27
N VAL A 50 6.08 20.94 -6.19
CA VAL A 50 4.72 20.47 -5.85
C VAL A 50 4.38 19.23 -6.67
N GLN A 51 3.92 18.18 -5.98
CA GLN A 51 3.45 16.96 -6.58
C GLN A 51 2.03 16.64 -6.12
N TYR A 52 1.20 16.19 -7.06
CA TYR A 52 -0.17 15.78 -6.81
C TYR A 52 -0.27 14.24 -6.83
N PHE A 53 -1.02 13.69 -5.89
CA PHE A 53 -1.33 12.27 -5.77
C PHE A 53 -2.81 12.11 -5.43
N ALA A 54 -3.36 10.94 -5.75
CA ALA A 54 -4.71 10.54 -5.37
C ALA A 54 -4.57 9.39 -4.36
N PHE A 55 -4.29 9.73 -3.11
CA PHE A 55 -4.15 8.74 -2.05
C PHE A 55 -5.54 8.41 -1.46
N PRO A 56 -5.99 7.15 -1.51
CA PRO A 56 -7.29 6.76 -0.95
C PRO A 56 -7.35 6.96 0.56
N THR A 57 -6.20 6.88 1.23
CA THR A 57 -6.11 6.98 2.69
C THR A 57 -4.95 7.85 3.15
N LEU A 58 -5.08 8.42 4.35
CA LEU A 58 -3.98 9.12 5.03
C LEU A 58 -2.76 8.21 5.24
N PHE A 59 -3.00 6.90 5.40
CA PHE A 59 -1.94 5.91 5.51
C PHE A 59 -1.08 5.88 4.24
N ASP A 60 -1.66 5.86 3.04
CA ASP A 60 -0.89 5.81 1.79
C ASP A 60 0.00 7.05 1.65
N ARG A 61 -0.53 8.23 1.99
CA ARG A 61 0.25 9.48 1.98
C ARG A 61 1.39 9.47 3.00
N LEU A 62 1.16 8.97 4.22
CA LEU A 62 2.18 8.86 5.26
C LEU A 62 3.27 7.86 4.86
N ALA A 63 2.87 6.70 4.34
CA ALA A 63 3.78 5.65 3.89
C ALA A 63 4.65 6.15 2.72
N TYR A 64 4.07 6.85 1.74
CA TYR A 64 4.81 7.47 0.65
C TYR A 64 5.87 8.45 1.16
N ARG A 65 5.51 9.35 2.09
CA ARG A 65 6.44 10.31 2.70
C ARG A 65 7.65 9.63 3.33
N ARG A 66 7.45 8.51 4.03
CA ARG A 66 8.52 7.79 4.74
C ARG A 66 9.38 6.93 3.82
N VAL A 67 8.78 6.31 2.82
CA VAL A 67 9.51 5.41 1.90
C VAL A 67 10.27 6.20 0.84
N GLU A 68 9.62 7.17 0.19
CA GLU A 68 10.20 7.83 -0.99
C GLU A 68 11.05 9.06 -0.65
N ASN A 69 10.90 9.61 0.56
CA ASN A 69 11.57 10.85 0.98
C ASN A 69 11.42 12.00 -0.05
N ASP A 70 10.27 12.11 -0.70
CA ASP A 70 10.02 13.13 -1.72
C ASP A 70 10.14 14.54 -1.09
N PRO A 71 11.09 15.37 -1.56
CA PRO A 71 11.31 16.71 -1.01
C PRO A 71 10.18 17.70 -1.36
N ARG A 72 9.30 17.33 -2.31
CA ARG A 72 8.23 18.19 -2.79
C ARG A 72 7.09 18.30 -1.78
N THR A 73 6.31 19.36 -1.97
CA THR A 73 5.03 19.53 -1.30
C THR A 73 4.01 18.60 -1.93
N LEU A 74 3.63 17.56 -1.19
CA LEU A 74 2.64 16.59 -1.63
C LEU A 74 1.23 17.12 -1.37
N LYS A 75 0.42 17.19 -2.43
CA LYS A 75 -0.99 17.56 -2.40
C LYS A 75 -1.84 16.36 -2.78
N ASP A 76 -2.84 16.08 -1.95
CA ASP A 76 -3.87 15.10 -2.29
C ASP A 76 -4.90 15.72 -3.22
N VAL A 77 -5.28 14.98 -4.25
CA VAL A 77 -6.44 15.28 -5.07
C VAL A 77 -7.61 14.48 -4.53
N ALA A 78 -8.78 15.09 -4.55
CA ALA A 78 -9.95 14.45 -3.98
C ALA A 78 -10.61 13.43 -4.95
N GLU A 79 -10.33 13.54 -6.25
CA GLU A 79 -10.87 12.65 -7.27
C GLU A 79 -10.06 11.34 -7.32
N PRO A 80 -10.71 10.16 -7.38
CA PRO A 80 -10.03 8.85 -7.30
C PRO A 80 -9.40 8.44 -8.64
N PHE A 81 -8.44 9.23 -9.14
CA PHE A 81 -7.79 8.94 -10.43
C PHE A 81 -7.01 7.63 -10.42
N GLU A 82 -6.40 7.27 -9.31
CA GLU A 82 -5.75 5.97 -9.12
C GLU A 82 -6.72 4.80 -9.36
N GLN A 83 -7.97 4.91 -8.89
CA GLN A 83 -9.00 3.90 -9.11
C GLN A 83 -9.44 3.91 -10.58
N LEU A 84 -9.70 5.09 -11.15
CA LEU A 84 -10.06 5.23 -12.57
C LEU A 84 -9.08 4.53 -13.51
N TYR A 85 -7.78 4.80 -13.35
CA TYR A 85 -6.77 4.20 -14.20
C TYR A 85 -6.52 2.71 -13.86
N GLY A 86 -6.76 2.30 -12.61
CA GLY A 86 -6.76 0.88 -12.22
C GLY A 86 -7.88 0.08 -12.89
N ASP A 87 -9.10 0.62 -12.89
CA ASP A 87 -10.27 0.01 -13.52
C ASP A 87 -10.14 0.01 -15.04
N LEU A 88 -9.62 1.11 -15.63
CA LEU A 88 -9.33 1.19 -17.05
C LEU A 88 -8.33 0.10 -17.48
N ALA A 89 -7.27 -0.10 -16.70
CA ALA A 89 -6.32 -1.19 -16.96
C ALA A 89 -6.99 -2.57 -16.90
N MET A 90 -7.86 -2.80 -15.91
CA MET A 90 -8.60 -4.06 -15.79
C MET A 90 -9.50 -4.31 -17.01
N ALA A 91 -10.21 -3.27 -17.48
CA ALA A 91 -11.04 -3.35 -18.68
C ALA A 91 -10.20 -3.65 -19.94
N TYR A 92 -9.02 -3.05 -20.08
CA TYR A 92 -8.09 -3.37 -21.16
C TYR A 92 -7.57 -4.81 -21.10
N VAL A 93 -7.22 -5.32 -19.91
CA VAL A 93 -6.81 -6.73 -19.74
C VAL A 93 -7.91 -7.69 -20.16
N ARG A 94 -9.16 -7.40 -19.78
CA ARG A 94 -10.34 -8.23 -20.10
C ARG A 94 -10.69 -8.22 -21.58
N THR A 95 -10.46 -7.09 -22.26
CA THR A 95 -10.65 -6.96 -23.71
C THR A 95 -9.43 -7.43 -24.52
N GLY A 96 -8.33 -7.80 -23.86
CA GLY A 96 -7.13 -8.38 -24.49
C GLY A 96 -6.11 -7.35 -24.99
N ASP A 97 -6.27 -6.07 -24.67
CA ASP A 97 -5.36 -4.99 -25.05
C ASP A 97 -4.32 -4.74 -23.95
N TYR A 98 -3.30 -5.59 -23.90
CA TYR A 98 -2.29 -5.53 -22.85
C TYR A 98 -1.39 -4.30 -22.94
N GLU A 99 -1.17 -3.73 -24.12
CA GLU A 99 -0.34 -2.53 -24.29
C GLU A 99 -0.98 -1.33 -23.60
N ASN A 100 -2.27 -1.08 -23.86
CA ASN A 100 -2.98 0.02 -23.20
C ASN A 100 -3.23 -0.25 -21.71
N ALA A 101 -3.40 -1.52 -21.30
CA ALA A 101 -3.45 -1.87 -19.89
C ALA A 101 -2.17 -1.49 -19.13
N MET A 102 -0.99 -1.66 -19.74
CA MET A 102 0.28 -1.26 -19.14
C MET A 102 0.37 0.25 -18.95
N GLU A 103 -0.05 1.05 -19.93
CA GLU A 103 -0.06 2.52 -19.82
C GLU A 103 -1.06 3.01 -18.76
N ALA A 104 -2.23 2.40 -18.68
CA ALA A 104 -3.21 2.68 -17.64
C ALA A 104 -2.64 2.34 -16.24
N LEU A 105 -1.96 1.20 -16.05
CA LEU A 105 -1.32 0.86 -14.77
C LEU A 105 -0.17 1.79 -14.41
N LYS A 106 0.67 2.20 -15.36
CA LYS A 106 1.71 3.22 -15.11
C LYS A 106 1.09 4.51 -14.60
N THR A 107 -0.05 4.91 -15.17
CA THR A 107 -0.79 6.10 -14.74
C THR A 107 -1.43 5.90 -13.34
N ALA A 108 -2.00 4.72 -13.06
CA ALA A 108 -2.52 4.38 -11.73
C ALA A 108 -1.42 4.42 -10.65
N ILE A 109 -0.24 3.87 -10.95
CA ILE A 109 0.95 3.92 -10.06
C ILE A 109 1.42 5.36 -9.85
N ARG A 110 1.39 6.20 -10.89
CA ARG A 110 1.74 7.62 -10.75
C ARG A 110 0.79 8.33 -9.78
N TRP A 111 -0.51 8.01 -9.79
CA TRP A 111 -1.50 8.63 -8.91
C TRP A 111 -1.45 8.09 -7.48
N ASN A 112 -1.25 6.78 -7.31
CA ASN A 112 -1.02 6.17 -6.00
C ASN A 112 0.21 5.25 -6.02
N PRO A 113 1.40 5.80 -5.72
CA PRO A 113 2.62 5.01 -5.68
C PRO A 113 2.71 4.06 -4.49
N MET A 114 1.75 4.00 -3.57
CA MET A 114 1.77 3.01 -2.47
C MET A 114 0.92 1.77 -2.75
N ASN A 115 0.08 1.81 -3.79
CA ASN A 115 -0.69 0.64 -4.19
C ASN A 115 0.21 -0.39 -4.87
N CYS A 116 0.45 -1.50 -4.17
CA CYS A 116 1.29 -2.60 -4.66
C CYS A 116 0.56 -3.50 -5.67
N GLU A 117 -0.78 -3.53 -5.65
CA GLU A 117 -1.56 -4.34 -6.58
C GLU A 117 -1.36 -3.86 -8.02
N PHE A 118 -1.33 -2.53 -8.26
CA PHE A 118 -1.04 -1.98 -9.58
C PHE A 118 0.35 -2.38 -10.10
N ARG A 119 1.36 -2.42 -9.23
CA ARG A 119 2.72 -2.85 -9.60
C ARG A 119 2.79 -4.34 -9.92
N LEU A 120 2.13 -5.17 -9.12
CA LEU A 120 2.09 -6.62 -9.34
C LEU A 120 1.31 -6.97 -10.62
N ASN A 121 0.22 -6.25 -10.89
CA ASN A 121 -0.53 -6.39 -12.14
C ASN A 121 0.29 -5.93 -13.34
N LEU A 122 1.04 -4.84 -13.22
CA LEU A 122 1.94 -4.39 -14.29
C LEU A 122 3.10 -5.37 -14.50
N ALA A 123 3.64 -5.94 -13.42
CA ALA A 123 4.65 -6.98 -13.49
C ALA A 123 4.12 -8.21 -14.24
N ASP A 124 2.87 -8.62 -14.01
CA ASP A 124 2.25 -9.72 -14.75
C ASP A 124 2.13 -9.44 -16.26
N LEU A 125 1.81 -8.20 -16.64
CA LEU A 125 1.78 -7.83 -18.06
C LEU A 125 3.18 -7.86 -18.69
N PHE A 126 4.22 -7.38 -17.97
CA PHE A 126 5.60 -7.51 -18.44
C PHE A 126 6.06 -8.97 -18.55
N ARG A 127 5.63 -9.83 -17.61
CA ARG A 127 5.87 -11.28 -17.69
C ARG A 127 5.24 -11.89 -18.95
N ILE A 128 3.99 -11.51 -19.27
CA ILE A 128 3.30 -11.94 -20.50
C ILE A 128 4.02 -11.43 -21.75
N ALA A 129 4.53 -10.21 -21.72
CA ALA A 129 5.33 -9.63 -22.79
C ALA A 129 6.75 -10.24 -22.93
N GLY A 130 7.17 -11.06 -21.95
CA GLY A 130 8.50 -11.67 -21.91
C GLY A 130 9.60 -10.75 -21.37
N ASP A 131 9.25 -9.57 -20.85
CA ASP A 131 10.19 -8.65 -20.21
C ASP A 131 10.33 -9.00 -18.72
N ILE A 132 11.14 -10.02 -18.47
CA ILE A 132 11.40 -10.52 -17.12
C ILE A 132 12.15 -9.48 -16.26
N GLN A 133 12.93 -8.59 -16.89
CA GLN A 133 13.69 -7.57 -16.16
C GLN A 133 12.73 -6.56 -15.50
N GLU A 134 11.79 -6.01 -16.28
CA GLU A 134 10.79 -5.07 -15.75
C GLU A 134 9.83 -5.76 -14.78
N GLN A 135 9.43 -7.01 -15.05
CA GLN A 135 8.65 -7.81 -14.10
C GLN A 135 9.34 -7.88 -12.73
N MET A 136 10.62 -8.24 -12.69
CA MET A 136 11.36 -8.39 -11.44
C MET A 136 11.63 -7.06 -10.76
N ALA A 137 11.90 -5.98 -11.51
CA ALA A 137 12.08 -4.65 -10.95
C ALA A 137 10.80 -4.16 -10.24
N LEU A 138 9.63 -4.32 -10.89
CA LEU A 138 8.34 -3.97 -10.29
C LEU A 138 8.02 -4.85 -9.08
N THR A 139 8.25 -6.16 -9.19
CA THR A 139 8.05 -7.11 -8.09
C THR A 139 8.94 -6.76 -6.90
N PHE A 140 10.22 -6.43 -7.12
CA PHE A 140 11.14 -6.03 -6.06
C PHE A 140 10.67 -4.79 -5.32
N SER A 141 10.19 -3.77 -6.05
CA SER A 141 9.72 -2.52 -5.46
C SER A 141 8.53 -2.67 -4.50
N VAL A 142 7.83 -3.81 -4.53
CA VAL A 142 6.75 -4.16 -3.60
C VAL A 142 7.26 -4.34 -2.18
N PHE A 143 8.46 -4.88 -1.97
CA PHE A 143 8.97 -5.15 -0.62
C PHE A 143 9.08 -3.89 0.25
N GLU A 144 9.38 -2.75 -0.36
CA GLU A 144 9.47 -1.45 0.33
C GLU A 144 8.10 -0.86 0.69
N ARG A 145 7.03 -1.26 -0.01
CA ARG A 145 5.73 -0.55 -0.03
C ARG A 145 4.55 -1.40 0.42
N ALA A 146 4.70 -2.72 0.48
CA ALA A 146 3.61 -3.63 0.74
C ALA A 146 2.97 -3.41 2.10
N SER A 147 1.70 -3.01 2.06
CA SER A 147 0.86 -2.77 3.24
C SER A 147 -0.15 -3.89 3.50
N GLU A 148 -0.05 -4.99 2.74
CA GLU A 148 -0.85 -6.20 2.91
C GLU A 148 0.03 -7.43 2.65
N ALA A 149 -0.10 -8.45 3.49
CA ALA A 149 0.71 -9.68 3.41
C ALA A 149 0.54 -10.41 2.05
N ARG A 150 -0.65 -10.32 1.42
CA ARG A 150 -0.90 -10.92 0.09
C ARG A 150 0.02 -10.37 -1.00
N HIS A 151 0.38 -9.09 -0.95
CA HIS A 151 1.27 -8.49 -1.94
C HIS A 151 2.71 -9.02 -1.76
N LEU A 152 3.16 -9.20 -0.52
CA LEU A 152 4.46 -9.83 -0.24
C LEU A 152 4.48 -11.30 -0.62
N SER A 153 3.41 -12.04 -0.33
CA SER A 153 3.27 -13.44 -0.73
C SER A 153 3.40 -13.60 -2.25
N ARG A 154 2.67 -12.78 -3.03
CA ARG A 154 2.76 -12.76 -4.49
C ARG A 154 4.15 -12.32 -4.98
N ALA A 155 4.79 -11.37 -4.30
CA ALA A 155 6.15 -10.94 -4.64
C ALA A 155 7.19 -12.06 -4.43
N PHE A 156 7.15 -12.74 -3.28
CA PHE A 156 8.01 -13.90 -3.02
C PHE A 156 7.74 -15.04 -4.01
N LEU A 157 6.47 -15.31 -4.34
CA LEU A 157 6.13 -16.31 -5.34
C LEU A 157 6.68 -15.97 -6.74
N ASN A 158 6.62 -14.69 -7.15
CA ASN A 158 7.23 -14.23 -8.39
C ASN A 158 8.76 -14.47 -8.40
N PHE A 159 9.45 -14.17 -7.30
CA PHE A 159 10.88 -14.45 -7.17
C PHE A 159 11.19 -15.95 -7.11
N ALA A 160 10.36 -16.76 -6.45
CA ALA A 160 10.50 -18.22 -6.43
C ALA A 160 10.46 -18.78 -7.86
N ASN A 161 9.46 -18.37 -8.65
CA ASN A 161 9.33 -18.75 -10.05
C ASN A 161 10.52 -18.26 -10.89
N TRP A 162 11.03 -17.06 -10.63
CA TRP A 162 12.19 -16.54 -11.33
C TRP A 162 13.46 -17.32 -11.02
N PHE A 163 13.74 -17.62 -9.74
CA PHE A 163 14.88 -18.47 -9.35
C PHE A 163 14.76 -19.88 -9.90
N ASP A 164 13.54 -20.41 -9.98
CA ASP A 164 13.29 -21.71 -10.58
C ASP A 164 13.70 -21.73 -12.07
N MET A 165 13.37 -20.69 -12.82
CA MET A 165 13.82 -20.53 -14.21
C MET A 165 15.34 -20.42 -14.35
N GLN A 166 16.05 -20.00 -13.29
CA GLN A 166 17.52 -19.93 -13.23
C GLN A 166 18.17 -21.21 -12.67
N GLU A 167 17.39 -22.27 -12.42
CA GLU A 167 17.85 -23.53 -11.79
C GLU A 167 18.46 -23.32 -10.38
N LYS A 168 18.07 -22.24 -9.70
CA LYS A 168 18.49 -21.87 -8.34
C LYS A 168 17.49 -22.42 -7.30
N GLU A 169 17.52 -23.73 -7.08
CA GLU A 169 16.49 -24.45 -6.32
C GLU A 169 16.41 -24.04 -4.84
N GLU A 170 17.56 -23.82 -4.18
CA GLU A 170 17.61 -23.41 -2.76
C GLU A 170 17.03 -21.99 -2.56
N GLN A 171 17.30 -21.07 -3.49
CA GLN A 171 16.75 -19.72 -3.45
C GLN A 171 15.24 -19.71 -3.73
N ALA A 172 14.77 -20.58 -4.62
CA ALA A 172 13.34 -20.77 -4.86
C ALA A 172 12.65 -21.30 -3.59
N ALA A 173 13.22 -22.31 -2.93
CA ALA A 173 12.74 -22.82 -1.65
C ALA A 173 12.72 -21.72 -0.57
N ALA A 174 13.76 -20.89 -0.51
CA ALA A 174 13.83 -19.77 0.44
C ALA A 174 12.71 -18.73 0.22
N CYS A 175 12.41 -18.41 -1.03
CA CYS A 175 11.29 -17.52 -1.38
C CYS A 175 9.93 -18.13 -0.99
N LEU A 176 9.70 -19.40 -1.30
CA LEU A 176 8.46 -20.11 -0.90
C LEU A 176 8.33 -20.16 0.62
N ARG A 177 9.43 -20.41 1.33
CA ARG A 177 9.46 -20.42 2.79
C ARG A 177 9.07 -19.06 3.36
N ALA A 178 9.62 -17.97 2.80
CA ALA A 178 9.26 -16.61 3.21
C ALA A 178 7.78 -16.29 2.94
N ALA A 179 7.23 -16.76 1.81
CA ALA A 179 5.80 -16.62 1.51
C ALA A 179 4.91 -17.39 2.51
N CYS A 180 5.27 -18.63 2.88
CA CYS A 180 4.54 -19.43 3.87
C CYS A 180 4.43 -18.75 5.23
N ARG A 181 5.49 -18.05 5.67
CA ARG A 181 5.50 -17.33 6.96
C ARG A 181 4.47 -16.20 7.06
N LEU A 182 3.98 -15.70 5.93
CA LEU A 182 2.97 -14.66 5.89
C LEU A 182 1.55 -15.19 6.15
N GLU A 183 1.37 -16.52 6.19
CA GLU A 183 0.09 -17.19 6.47
C GLU A 183 -1.07 -16.75 5.55
N VAL A 184 -0.75 -16.30 4.34
CA VAL A 184 -1.73 -15.88 3.33
C VAL A 184 -2.31 -17.11 2.64
N LYS A 185 -3.63 -17.17 2.54
CA LYS A 185 -4.33 -18.15 1.71
C LYS A 185 -4.35 -17.66 0.27
N ASP A 186 -3.53 -18.26 -0.57
CA ASP A 186 -3.43 -17.96 -2.00
C ASP A 186 -3.32 -19.27 -2.77
N SER A 187 -4.25 -19.50 -3.71
CA SER A 187 -4.27 -20.71 -4.53
C SER A 187 -3.02 -20.88 -5.38
N ASN A 188 -2.39 -19.77 -5.80
CA ASN A 188 -1.16 -19.81 -6.58
C ASN A 188 0.03 -20.26 -5.72
N LEU A 189 0.10 -19.77 -4.48
CA LEU A 189 1.10 -20.24 -3.52
C LEU A 189 0.88 -21.71 -3.17
N GLU A 190 -0.35 -22.11 -2.85
CA GLU A 190 -0.68 -23.52 -2.56
C GLU A 190 -0.28 -24.44 -3.71
N ALA A 191 -0.58 -24.07 -4.96
CA ALA A 191 -0.18 -24.84 -6.14
C ALA A 191 1.34 -24.91 -6.32
N ALA A 192 2.08 -23.85 -6.00
CA ALA A 192 3.54 -23.84 -6.08
C ALA A 192 4.17 -24.72 -4.99
N LEU A 193 3.60 -24.72 -3.78
CA LEU A 193 4.03 -25.58 -2.67
C LEU A 193 3.79 -27.06 -3.00
N ASP A 194 2.62 -27.40 -3.54
CA ASP A 194 2.31 -28.76 -3.99
C ASP A 194 3.28 -29.26 -5.07
N GLN A 195 3.72 -28.38 -5.97
CA GLN A 195 4.72 -28.70 -7.00
C GLN A 195 6.14 -28.83 -6.42
N ALA A 196 6.48 -28.04 -5.41
CA ALA A 196 7.79 -28.05 -4.77
C ALA A 196 7.96 -29.23 -3.79
N ALA A 197 6.87 -29.76 -3.24
CA ALA A 197 6.87 -30.80 -2.22
C ALA A 197 7.70 -32.03 -2.61
N GLY A 198 8.65 -32.41 -1.75
CA GLY A 198 9.54 -33.56 -1.97
C GLY A 198 10.63 -33.35 -3.03
N THR A 199 10.79 -32.14 -3.55
CA THR A 199 11.90 -31.74 -4.44
C THR A 199 12.94 -30.91 -3.65
N PRO A 200 14.12 -30.60 -4.21
CA PRO A 200 15.06 -29.67 -3.58
C PRO A 200 14.51 -28.25 -3.37
N LYS A 201 13.39 -27.92 -4.03
CA LYS A 201 12.68 -26.63 -3.91
C LYS A 201 11.69 -26.61 -2.75
N ASP A 202 11.52 -27.74 -2.05
CA ASP A 202 10.60 -27.86 -0.93
C ASP A 202 10.99 -26.90 0.19
N PRO A 203 10.14 -25.91 0.56
CA PRO A 203 10.47 -24.97 1.62
C PRO A 203 10.64 -25.64 2.98
N ASP A 204 10.05 -26.81 3.23
CA ASP A 204 10.23 -27.54 4.49
C ASP A 204 11.64 -28.13 4.65
N GLY A 205 12.44 -28.14 3.57
CA GLY A 205 13.86 -28.50 3.60
C GLY A 205 14.76 -27.42 4.22
N LEU A 206 14.25 -26.20 4.44
CA LEU A 206 15.00 -25.06 4.98
C LEU A 206 14.40 -24.57 6.30
N THR A 207 15.27 -24.19 7.23
CA THR A 207 14.86 -23.37 8.38
C THR A 207 14.59 -21.92 7.96
N ASP A 208 13.84 -21.19 8.78
CA ASP A 208 13.57 -19.77 8.52
C ASP A 208 14.84 -18.92 8.47
N GLU A 209 15.87 -19.30 9.24
CA GLU A 209 17.17 -18.62 9.29
C GLU A 209 17.99 -18.90 8.03
N GLU A 210 18.03 -20.16 7.56
CA GLU A 210 18.70 -20.51 6.31
C GLU A 210 18.04 -19.83 5.10
N ALA A 211 16.71 -19.83 5.05
CA ALA A 211 15.97 -19.11 4.01
C ALA A 211 16.31 -17.62 4.01
N ASN A 212 16.37 -16.98 5.19
CA ASN A 212 16.73 -15.56 5.29
C ASN A 212 18.15 -15.29 4.78
N ASN A 213 19.12 -16.12 5.17
CA ASN A 213 20.50 -15.98 4.72
C ASN A 213 20.64 -16.10 3.20
N LEU A 214 19.88 -17.01 2.57
CA LEU A 214 19.85 -17.18 1.11
C LEU A 214 19.25 -15.96 0.41
N LEU A 215 18.14 -15.43 0.92
CA LEU A 215 17.50 -14.23 0.36
C LEU A 215 18.41 -13.00 0.50
N GLU A 216 19.04 -12.80 1.65
CA GLU A 216 19.97 -11.69 1.89
C GLU A 216 21.20 -11.76 0.97
N ALA A 217 21.72 -12.96 0.69
CA ALA A 217 22.83 -13.16 -0.24
C ALA A 217 22.48 -12.75 -1.68
N GLU A 218 21.21 -12.83 -2.07
CA GLU A 218 20.69 -12.36 -3.36
C GLU A 218 20.20 -10.90 -3.30
N GLY A 219 20.33 -10.23 -2.14
CA GLY A 219 19.88 -8.85 -1.94
C GLY A 219 18.36 -8.68 -1.80
N LEU A 220 17.63 -9.77 -1.52
CA LEU A 220 16.19 -9.73 -1.30
C LEU A 220 15.85 -9.47 0.17
N PRO A 221 14.84 -8.63 0.46
CA PRO A 221 14.29 -8.49 1.80
C PRO A 221 13.68 -9.81 2.31
N THR A 222 13.81 -10.05 3.62
CA THR A 222 13.33 -11.28 4.27
C THR A 222 11.90 -11.16 4.82
N GLY A 223 11.31 -9.96 4.72
CA GLY A 223 9.97 -9.64 5.20
C GLY A 223 9.53 -8.23 4.81
N ALA A 224 8.46 -7.74 5.44
CA ALA A 224 7.91 -6.42 5.18
C ALA A 224 8.85 -5.29 5.62
N ASN A 225 8.79 -4.15 4.93
CA ASN A 225 9.40 -2.92 5.39
C ASN A 225 8.80 -2.46 6.74
N ALA A 226 9.63 -2.38 7.78
CA ALA A 226 9.19 -1.98 9.12
C ALA A 226 8.53 -0.60 9.16
N GLU A 227 8.95 0.34 8.30
CA GLU A 227 8.35 1.67 8.21
C GLU A 227 6.87 1.61 7.81
N ILE A 228 6.48 0.65 6.97
CA ILE A 228 5.07 0.44 6.60
C ILE A 228 4.26 -0.02 7.81
N ALA A 229 4.79 -0.95 8.60
CA ALA A 229 4.14 -1.39 9.83
C ALA A 229 4.02 -0.25 10.86
N VAL A 230 5.05 0.59 11.00
CA VAL A 230 4.99 1.79 11.85
C VAL A 230 3.91 2.77 11.37
N CYS A 231 3.82 3.03 10.06
CA CYS A 231 2.78 3.90 9.49
C CYS A 231 1.38 3.35 9.78
N LEU A 232 1.15 2.04 9.61
CA LEU A 232 -0.12 1.40 9.93
C LEU A 232 -0.48 1.58 11.41
N LEU A 233 0.47 1.38 12.32
CA LEU A 233 0.24 1.50 13.76
C LEU A 233 -0.03 2.94 14.21
N MET A 234 0.65 3.92 13.61
CA MET A 234 0.36 5.34 13.85
C MET A 234 -1.03 5.73 13.39
N CYS A 235 -1.41 5.37 12.15
CA CYS A 235 -2.76 5.63 11.65
C CYS A 235 -3.82 4.88 12.48
N ALA A 236 -3.51 3.66 12.96
CA ALA A 236 -4.41 2.93 13.84
C ALA A 236 -4.66 3.67 15.16
N GLN A 237 -3.62 4.27 15.73
CA GLN A 237 -3.72 5.06 16.96
C GLN A 237 -4.56 6.33 16.75
N ASP A 238 -4.33 7.06 15.67
CA ASP A 238 -5.14 8.23 15.32
C ASP A 238 -6.63 7.87 15.13
N CYS A 239 -6.92 6.79 14.40
CA CYS A 239 -8.29 6.27 14.25
C CYS A 239 -8.92 5.93 15.60
N ALA A 240 -8.15 5.30 16.50
CA ALA A 240 -8.64 4.95 17.84
C ALA A 240 -8.96 6.19 18.69
N VAL A 241 -8.13 7.24 18.62
CA VAL A 241 -8.36 8.53 19.29
C VAL A 241 -9.61 9.22 18.74
N LEU A 242 -9.83 9.16 17.43
CA LEU A 242 -11.03 9.68 16.76
C LEU A 242 -12.29 8.83 16.99
N GLY A 243 -12.16 7.68 17.66
CA GLY A 243 -13.28 6.78 17.99
C GLY A 243 -13.59 5.72 16.94
N ASP A 244 -12.88 5.69 15.81
CA ASP A 244 -12.99 4.65 14.78
C ASP A 244 -12.18 3.41 15.17
N LYS A 245 -12.73 2.64 16.10
CA LYS A 245 -12.10 1.42 16.61
C LYS A 245 -11.99 0.31 15.56
N THR A 246 -12.88 0.31 14.56
CA THR A 246 -12.91 -0.73 13.52
C THR A 246 -11.68 -0.59 12.62
N THR A 247 -11.48 0.61 12.05
CA THR A 247 -10.32 0.89 11.20
C THR A 247 -9.01 0.76 11.97
N ALA A 248 -8.97 1.22 13.23
CA ALA A 248 -7.81 1.05 14.10
C ALA A 248 -7.42 -0.43 14.30
N THR A 249 -8.41 -1.29 14.54
CA THR A 249 -8.18 -2.73 14.71
C THR A 249 -7.69 -3.35 13.40
N GLN A 250 -8.30 -3.01 12.28
CA GLN A 250 -7.89 -3.51 10.96
C GLN A 250 -6.45 -3.14 10.60
N MET A 251 -6.05 -1.88 10.83
CA MET A 251 -4.68 -1.44 10.59
C MET A 251 -3.66 -2.11 11.51
N THR A 252 -4.02 -2.33 12.78
CA THR A 252 -3.16 -3.06 13.74
C THR A 252 -2.97 -4.51 13.33
N LEU A 253 -4.04 -5.17 12.88
CA LEU A 253 -3.97 -6.54 12.35
C LEU A 253 -3.12 -6.60 11.08
N ARG A 254 -3.28 -5.66 10.15
CA ARG A 254 -2.43 -5.57 8.95
C ARG A 254 -0.95 -5.44 9.31
N ALA A 255 -0.59 -4.58 10.28
CA ALA A 255 0.79 -4.46 10.73
C ALA A 255 1.31 -5.77 11.33
N ARG A 256 0.49 -6.42 12.16
CA ARG A 256 0.81 -7.73 12.74
C ARG A 256 1.04 -8.80 11.66
N ASP A 257 0.18 -8.86 10.66
CA ASP A 257 0.27 -9.87 9.59
C ASP A 257 1.49 -9.63 8.69
N LEU A 258 2.01 -8.39 8.62
CA LEU A 258 3.23 -8.05 7.87
C LEU A 258 4.54 -8.39 8.59
N VAL A 259 4.64 -8.10 9.90
CA VAL A 259 5.92 -8.19 10.65
C VAL A 259 5.91 -9.22 11.79
N GLY A 260 4.78 -9.89 12.01
CA GLY A 260 4.55 -10.80 13.13
C GLY A 260 4.17 -10.08 14.44
N GLU A 261 3.52 -10.82 15.34
CA GLU A 261 2.97 -10.28 16.59
C GLU A 261 4.02 -9.63 17.49
N LYS A 262 5.15 -10.31 17.72
CA LYS A 262 6.22 -9.81 18.59
C LYS A 262 6.78 -8.47 18.09
N THR A 263 7.03 -8.37 16.79
CA THR A 263 7.58 -7.15 16.17
C THR A 263 6.54 -6.03 16.17
N ALA A 264 5.30 -6.33 15.79
CA ALA A 264 4.22 -5.34 15.80
C ALA A 264 3.98 -4.76 17.19
N MET A 265 4.02 -5.59 18.25
CA MET A 265 3.91 -5.12 19.63
C MET A 265 5.08 -4.22 20.06
N ALA A 266 6.31 -4.56 19.66
CA ALA A 266 7.47 -3.72 19.93
C ALA A 266 7.39 -2.37 19.21
N LEU A 267 7.01 -2.37 17.92
CA LEU A 267 6.80 -1.15 17.15
C LEU A 267 5.67 -0.29 17.73
N LEU A 268 4.57 -0.90 18.16
CA LEU A 268 3.45 -0.19 18.78
C LEU A 268 3.87 0.50 20.08
N GLN A 269 4.72 -0.14 20.89
CA GLN A 269 5.26 0.49 22.10
C GLN A 269 6.14 1.69 21.75
N LEU A 270 7.02 1.56 20.74
CA LEU A 270 7.86 2.66 20.28
C LEU A 270 7.05 3.86 19.77
N VAL A 271 5.97 3.62 19.01
CA VAL A 271 5.05 4.66 18.54
C VAL A 271 4.42 5.41 19.72
N ARG A 272 3.94 4.68 20.73
CA ARG A 272 3.34 5.28 21.93
C ARG A 272 4.35 6.10 22.74
N ASP A 273 5.56 5.59 22.91
CA ASP A 273 6.61 6.28 23.66
C ASP A 273 7.04 7.58 22.96
N ALA A 274 7.11 7.58 21.63
CA ALA A 274 7.39 8.77 20.82
C ALA A 274 6.30 9.84 20.96
N GLU A 275 5.02 9.47 20.90
CA GLU A 275 3.91 10.42 21.08
C GLU A 275 3.88 11.03 22.49
N CYS A 276 4.18 10.24 23.53
CA CYS A 276 4.30 10.76 24.89
C CYS A 276 5.45 11.77 25.05
N ALA A 277 6.51 11.64 24.26
CA ALA A 277 7.64 12.56 24.26
C ALA A 277 7.36 13.84 23.45
N GLU A 278 6.61 13.74 22.35
CA GLU A 278 6.36 14.87 21.43
C GLU A 278 5.08 15.65 21.73
N GLY A 279 4.10 15.08 22.43
CA GLY A 279 2.83 15.77 22.73
C GLY A 279 2.00 16.14 21.49
N VAL A 280 2.30 15.53 20.35
CA VAL A 280 1.74 15.84 19.03
C VAL A 280 1.17 14.55 18.44
N THR A 281 -0.10 14.57 18.04
CA THR A 281 -0.70 13.52 17.20
C THR A 281 -0.28 13.73 15.75
N ALA A 282 -0.24 12.65 14.95
CA ALA A 282 0.33 12.67 13.59
C ALA A 282 -0.43 13.57 12.58
N GLY A 283 -1.50 14.25 13.01
CA GLY A 283 -2.24 15.27 12.27
C GLY A 283 -1.76 16.72 12.43
N GLY A 284 -0.72 17.01 13.23
CA GLY A 284 -0.19 18.38 13.37
C GLY A 284 -1.09 19.37 14.13
N THR A 285 -2.15 18.89 14.79
CA THR A 285 -2.91 19.71 15.73
C THR A 285 -2.28 19.63 17.11
N VAL A 286 -1.58 20.69 17.50
CA VAL A 286 -1.18 20.94 18.89
C VAL A 286 -2.46 20.99 19.73
N VAL A 287 -2.65 20.02 20.62
CA VAL A 287 -3.66 20.12 21.68
C VAL A 287 -3.08 21.06 22.73
N ASP A 288 -3.38 22.34 22.61
CA ASP A 288 -2.96 23.35 23.58
C ASP A 288 -3.69 23.12 24.90
N ASN A 289 -3.05 22.38 25.79
CA ASN A 289 -3.60 21.99 27.08
C ASN A 289 -3.26 23.10 28.11
N THR A 290 -3.75 24.31 27.88
CA THR A 290 -3.61 25.45 28.82
C THR A 290 -4.94 26.11 29.14
N ASP A 291 -6.01 25.35 29.34
CA ASP A 291 -7.26 25.87 29.89
C ASP A 291 -7.76 25.00 31.04
N ASN A 292 -6.92 24.84 32.07
CA ASN A 292 -7.42 24.36 33.37
C ASN A 292 -6.48 24.67 34.55
N LEU A 293 -6.16 25.95 34.79
CA LEU A 293 -5.60 26.40 36.07
C LEU A 293 -5.73 27.93 36.21
N SER A 294 -6.91 28.43 36.60
CA SER A 294 -7.06 29.66 37.41
C SER A 294 -8.52 30.10 37.62
N LYS A 295 -9.40 29.22 38.13
CA LYS A 295 -10.63 29.67 38.82
C LYS A 295 -10.88 28.85 40.08
N ALA A 296 -10.00 29.00 41.06
CA ALA A 296 -10.24 28.48 42.41
C ALA A 296 -9.43 29.24 43.48
N THR A 297 -9.65 30.54 43.61
CA THR A 297 -9.47 31.34 44.86
C THR A 297 -10.32 32.60 44.64
N GLY A 298 -11.40 32.89 45.36
CA GLY A 298 -11.54 32.91 46.80
C GLY A 298 -12.06 34.32 47.15
N THR A 299 -13.35 34.41 47.46
CA THR A 299 -14.08 35.61 47.88
C THR A 299 -13.61 36.16 49.24
N ALA A 300 -13.38 37.47 49.36
CA ALA A 300 -13.45 38.30 50.58
C ALA A 300 -13.28 39.78 50.15
N SER A 301 -14.33 40.60 50.10
CA SER A 301 -14.88 41.47 51.17
C SER A 301 -14.08 42.75 51.46
N ASP A 302 -14.83 43.81 51.78
CA ASP A 302 -14.45 45.15 52.29
C ASP A 302 -13.95 46.18 51.26
N LYS A 303 -14.67 47.28 50.96
CA LYS A 303 -15.21 48.44 51.72
C LYS A 303 -14.32 49.67 51.52
N GLU A 304 -14.97 50.81 51.22
CA GLU A 304 -14.55 52.21 51.48
C GLU A 304 -13.21 52.64 50.82
N ASP A 305 -13.05 53.77 50.15
CA ASP A 305 -13.51 55.12 50.43
C ASP A 305 -13.17 56.02 49.22
N LYS A 306 -14.00 57.05 49.02
CA LYS A 306 -13.86 58.28 48.21
C LYS A 306 -14.09 58.24 46.70
#